data_AF-A0A484ZIR1-F1
#
_entry.id   AF-A0A484ZIR1-F1
#
_cell.length_a   1.000
_cell.length_b   1.000
_cell.length_c   1.000
_cell.angle_alpha   90.00
_cell.angle_beta   90.00
_cell.angle_gamma   90.00
#
_symmetry.space_group_name_H-M   'P 1'
#
loop_
_entity.id
_entity.type
_entity.pdbx_description
1 polymer ?
#
loop_
_entity_poly.entity_id
_entity_poly.type
_entity_poly.pdbx_seq_one_letter_code
_entity_poly.pdbx_strand_id
1 'polypeptide(L)' 'MVVESRLFSDGLFSFSLNVSPASYKSGEHQLRQGRRTIHSEIRGNNEIIVIGELPPATAKRIADGVVIK' A
#
# COMPACT_ATOMS: atom_id res chain seq x y z
N MET A 1 16.71 -5.87 2.78
CA MET A 1 15.81 -4.71 2.98
C MET A 1 14.78 -5.11 4.01
N VAL A 2 14.52 -4.25 4.98
CA VAL A 2 13.47 -4.48 5.98
C VAL A 2 12.18 -3.90 5.43
N VAL A 3 11.12 -4.68 5.46
CA VAL A 3 9.76 -4.24 5.13
C VAL A 3 8.99 -4.16 6.43
N GLU A 4 8.39 -3.01 6.70
CA GLU A 4 7.45 -2.86 7.80
C GLU A 4 6.04 -3.11 7.29
N SER A 5 5.40 -4.15 7.83
CA SER A 5 4.06 -4.57 7.43
C SER A 5 3.07 -4.42 8.59
N ARG A 6 1.90 -3.83 8.31
CA ARG A 6 0.77 -3.78 9.23
C ARG A 6 -0.46 -4.36 8.56
N LEU A 7 -1.21 -5.19 9.29
CA LEU A 7 -2.48 -5.75 8.85
C LEU A 7 -3.63 -4.99 9.54
N PHE A 8 -4.59 -4.53 8.76
CA PHE A 8 -5.80 -3.88 9.23
C PHE A 8 -7.02 -4.68 8.83
N SER A 9 -8.04 -4.66 9.69
CA SER A 9 -9.33 -5.29 9.45
C SER A 9 -10.42 -4.50 10.18
N ASP A 10 -11.60 -4.41 9.58
CA ASP A 10 -12.82 -3.89 10.21
C ASP A 10 -13.80 -5.01 10.62
N GLY A 11 -13.39 -6.28 10.47
CA GLY A 11 -14.24 -7.46 10.71
C GLY A 11 -14.97 -7.99 9.48
N LEU A 12 -14.95 -7.25 8.36
CA LEU A 12 -15.53 -7.67 7.08
C LEU A 12 -14.49 -7.68 5.95
N PHE A 13 -13.71 -6.60 5.83
CA PHE A 13 -12.62 -6.46 4.87
C PHE A 13 -11.28 -6.34 5.58
N SER A 14 -10.22 -6.71 4.87
CA SER A 14 -8.85 -6.58 5.36
C SER A 14 -7.90 -6.05 4.29
N PHE A 15 -6.85 -5.39 4.75
CA PHE A 15 -5.74 -4.94 3.90
C PHE A 15 -4.43 -4.94 4.67
N SER A 16 -3.32 -5.17 3.95
CA SER A 16 -1.98 -4.93 4.45
C SER A 16 -1.43 -3.62 3.93
N LEU A 17 -0.71 -2.92 4.79
CA LEU A 17 0.12 -1.77 4.47
C LEU A 17 1.58 -2.19 4.64
N ASN A 18 2.35 -2.09 3.57
CA ASN A 18 3.77 -2.42 3.56
C ASN A 18 4.56 -1.16 3.23
N VAL A 19 5.58 -0.87 4.02
CA VAL A 19 6.48 0.26 3.82
C VAL A 19 7.91 -0.26 3.78
N SER A 20 8.67 0.16 2.77
CA SER A 20 10.08 -0.20 2.62
C SER A 20 10.86 0.92 1.95
N PRO A 21 12.19 0.98 2.10
CA PRO A 21 13.00 1.90 1.30
C PRO A 21 12.77 1.68 -0.20
N ALA A 22 12.62 2.76 -0.96
CA ALA A 22 12.48 2.70 -2.41
C ALA A 22 13.76 2.15 -3.05
N SER A 23 13.59 1.30 -4.05
CA SER A 23 14.64 0.66 -4.83
C SER A 23 14.53 1.09 -6.29
N TYR A 24 15.56 0.81 -7.09
CA TYR A 24 15.57 1.03 -8.54
C TYR A 24 14.47 0.26 -9.30
N LYS A 25 13.82 -0.71 -8.64
CA LYS A 25 12.66 -1.45 -9.16
C LYS A 25 11.32 -0.94 -8.63
N SER A 26 11.33 -0.02 -7.67
CA SER A 26 10.11 0.58 -7.13
C SER A 26 9.49 1.48 -8.18
N GLY A 27 8.16 1.47 -8.26
CA GLY A 27 7.41 2.25 -9.23
C GLY A 27 5.98 2.47 -8.79
N GLU A 28 5.38 3.55 -9.27
CA GLU A 28 3.96 3.81 -9.05
C GLU A 28 3.13 2.86 -9.90
N HIS A 29 2.35 2.02 -9.23
CA HIS A 29 1.56 0.99 -9.88
C HIS A 29 0.22 0.83 -9.20
N GLN A 30 -0.83 0.69 -10.01
CA GLN A 30 -2.15 0.33 -9.53
C GLN A 30 -2.62 -0.91 -10.30
N LEU A 31 -2.88 -1.99 -9.56
CA LEU A 31 -3.37 -3.24 -10.11
C LEU A 31 -4.63 -3.66 -9.35
N ARG A 32 -5.64 -4.12 -10.08
CA ARG A 32 -6.86 -4.70 -9.49
C ARG A 32 -7.14 -6.04 -10.15
N GLN A 33 -7.23 -7.09 -9.33
CA GLN A 33 -7.58 -8.43 -9.75
C GLN A 33 -8.80 -8.90 -8.94
N GLY A 34 -9.98 -8.82 -9.55
CA GLY A 34 -11.24 -9.10 -8.88
C GLY A 34 -11.47 -8.18 -7.68
N ARG A 35 -11.51 -8.78 -6.48
CA ARG A 35 -11.72 -8.08 -5.20
C ARG A 35 -10.44 -7.47 -4.63
N ARG A 36 -9.27 -7.91 -5.09
CA ARG A 36 -7.97 -7.49 -4.55
C ARG A 36 -7.43 -6.30 -5.32
N THR A 37 -7.09 -5.25 -4.60
CA THR A 37 -6.38 -4.07 -5.08
C THR A 37 -4.95 -4.11 -4.54
N ILE A 38 -4.00 -3.78 -5.40
CA ILE A 38 -2.60 -3.48 -5.06
C ILE A 38 -2.36 -2.04 -5.54
N HIS A 39 -2.03 -1.17 -4.59
CA HIS A 39 -1.65 0.21 -4.87
C HIS A 39 -0.24 0.42 -4.33
N SER A 40 0.68 0.86 -5.19
CA SER A 40 2.06 1.20 -4.85
C SER A 40 2.34 2.64 -5.24
N GLU A 41 2.96 3.40 -4.34
CA GLU A 41 3.49 4.73 -4.63
C GLU A 41 4.85 4.93 -3.95
N ILE A 42 5.63 5.87 -4.50
CA ILE A 42 6.90 6.28 -3.92
C ILE A 42 6.71 7.65 -3.30
N ARG A 43 7.06 7.78 -2.02
CA ARG A 43 7.05 9.05 -1.28
C ARG A 43 8.42 9.30 -0.67
N GLY A 44 9.18 10.22 -1.28
CA GLY A 44 10.57 10.46 -0.90
C GLY A 44 11.42 9.24 -1.19
N ASN A 45 12.04 8.67 -0.15
CA ASN A 45 12.87 7.47 -0.27
C ASN A 45 12.15 6.19 0.21
N ASN A 46 10.83 6.22 0.32
CA ASN A 46 10.02 5.09 0.77
C ASN A 46 9.02 4.67 -0.30
N GLU A 47 8.85 3.37 -0.46
CA GLU A 47 7.78 2.73 -1.22
C GLU A 47 6.68 2.31 -0.26
N ILE A 48 5.45 2.70 -0.57
CA ILE A 48 4.25 2.43 0.22
C ILE A 48 3.33 1.56 -0.62
N ILE A 49 3.02 0.36 -0.12
CA ILE A 49 2.19 -0.61 -0.83
C ILE A 49 0.97 -0.99 0.02
N VAL A 50 -0.22 -0.67 -0.48
CA VAL A 50 -1.51 -1.05 0.10
C VAL A 50 -2.10 -2.20 -0.70
N ILE A 51 -2.42 -3.29 -0.01
CA ILE A 51 -2.91 -4.51 -0.62
C ILE A 51 -4.16 -4.99 0.12
N GLY A 52 -5.31 -5.12 -0.53
CA GLY A 52 -6.49 -5.65 0.14
C GLY A 52 -7.77 -5.61 -0.65
N GLU A 53 -8.87 -5.93 0.02
CA GLU A 53 -10.22 -5.90 -0.55
C GLU A 53 -10.81 -4.48 -0.52
N LEU A 54 -10.14 -3.57 -1.21
CA LEU A 54 -10.46 -2.14 -1.20
C LEU A 54 -10.75 -1.64 -2.61
N PRO A 55 -11.68 -0.68 -2.78
CA PRO A 55 -11.71 0.15 -3.98
C PRO A 55 -10.34 0.84 -4.20
N PRO A 56 -9.88 1.02 -5.45
CA PRO A 56 -8.60 1.67 -5.73
C PRO A 56 -8.45 3.06 -5.11
N ALA A 57 -9.51 3.87 -5.12
CA ALA A 57 -9.51 5.19 -4.49
C ALA A 57 -9.27 5.13 -2.97
N THR A 58 -9.79 4.11 -2.30
CA THR A 58 -9.57 3.90 -0.85
C THR A 58 -8.13 3.47 -0.58
N ALA A 59 -7.57 2.57 -1.40
CA ALA A 59 -6.17 2.15 -1.27
C ALA A 59 -5.21 3.33 -1.45
N LYS A 60 -5.46 4.19 -2.46
CA LYS A 60 -4.72 5.45 -2.63
C LYS A 60 -4.85 6.37 -1.42
N ARG A 61 -6.07 6.58 -0.91
CA ARG A 61 -6.30 7.45 0.26
C ARG A 61 -5.58 6.95 1.52
N ILE A 62 -5.46 5.63 1.70
CA ILE A 62 -4.69 5.04 2.81
C ILE A 62 -3.20 5.35 2.62
N ALA A 63 -2.65 5.16 1.42
CA ALA A 63 -1.26 5.51 1.12
C ALA A 63 -1.00 7.02 1.32
N ASP A 64 -1.87 7.89 0.79
CA ASP A 64 -1.88 9.35 0.99
C ASP A 64 -1.76 9.73 2.48
N GLY A 65 -2.48 9.01 3.36
CA GLY A 65 -2.52 9.26 4.80
C GLY A 65 -1.33 8.75 5.63
N VAL A 66 -0.37 8.03 5.03
CA VAL A 66 0.82 7.54 5.75
C VAL A 66 1.74 8.70 6.10
N VAL A 67 1.98 8.91 7.39
CA VAL A 67 2.95 9.87 7.92
C VAL A 67 4.24 9.14 8.29
N ILE A 68 5.31 9.44 7.57
CA ILE A 68 6.66 8.92 7.82
C ILE A 68 7.36 9.91 8.75
N LYS A 69 7.89 9.42 9.87
CA LYS A 69 8.67 10.19 10.84
C LYS A 69 10.13 9.83 10.77
#